data_AF-A0A941PJL8-F1
#
_entry.id   AF-A0A941PJL8-F1
#
_cell.length_a   1.000
_cell.length_b   1.000
_cell.length_c   1.000
_cell.angle_alpha   90.00
_cell.angle_beta   90.00
_cell.angle_gamma   90.00
#
_symmetry.space_group_name_H-M   'P 1'
#
loop_
_entity.id
_entity.type
_entity.pdbx_description
1 polymer ?
#
loop_
_entity_poly.entity_id
_entity_poly.type
_entity_poly.pdbx_seq_one_letter_code
_entity_poly.pdbx_strand_id
1 'polypeptide(L)'
;MDKEYIAFEGAEFTIEWYFDKKGKSIAFDYFKSMNEKQQLKLIDLFRLMGSVGEIKNKERFNNEGDKIYAFKPQPYRFLCFFYEGRKIIVTHAFYKKTQKLPLNEKEKALSLKHDYEIRIKRGDYYD
;
A
#
# COMPACT_ATOMS: atom_id res chain seq x y z
N MET A 1 15.48 10.17 11.90
CA MET A 1 15.37 9.10 10.89
C MET A 1 14.39 9.62 9.87
N ASP A 2 14.87 9.96 8.69
CA ASP A 2 14.02 10.45 7.61
C ASP A 2 13.08 9.32 7.19
N LYS A 3 11.78 9.61 7.18
CA LYS A 3 10.76 8.63 6.81
C LYS A 3 10.85 8.44 5.29
N GLU A 4 11.17 7.23 4.86
CA GLU A 4 11.15 6.85 3.44
C GLU A 4 9.69 6.63 3.01
N TYR A 5 8.94 7.72 2.82
CA TYR A 5 7.53 7.66 2.42
C TYR A 5 7.36 7.02 1.05
N ILE A 6 8.19 7.40 0.08
CA ILE A 6 8.02 7.01 -1.32
C ILE A 6 8.55 5.58 -1.51
N ALA A 7 7.65 4.67 -1.88
CA ALA A 7 7.98 3.31 -2.28
C ALA A 7 8.35 3.23 -3.78
N PHE A 8 7.69 4.05 -4.59
CA PHE A 8 7.94 4.19 -6.03
C PHE A 8 7.34 5.49 -6.53
N GLU A 9 8.08 6.25 -7.33
CA GLU A 9 7.59 7.44 -8.01
C GLU A 9 7.52 7.17 -9.52
N GLY A 10 6.33 7.32 -10.10
CA GLY A 10 6.11 7.12 -11.53
C GLY A 10 5.23 8.21 -12.13
N ALA A 11 5.15 8.24 -13.46
CA ALA A 11 4.46 9.27 -14.21
C ALA A 11 2.95 9.34 -13.95
N GLU A 12 2.33 8.20 -13.61
CA GLU A 12 0.89 8.09 -13.38
C GLU A 12 0.54 8.18 -11.90
N PHE A 13 1.28 7.50 -11.03
CA PHE A 13 1.06 7.51 -9.58
C PHE A 13 2.37 7.50 -8.79
N THR A 14 2.37 8.25 -7.68
CA THR A 14 3.34 8.09 -6.59
C THR A 14 2.78 7.08 -5.59
N ILE A 15 3.55 6.05 -5.28
CA ILE A 15 3.19 5.01 -4.34
C ILE A 15 3.97 5.26 -3.05
N GLU A 16 3.24 5.41 -1.94
CA GLU A 16 3.82 5.72 -0.63
C GLU A 16 3.49 4.63 0.39
N TRP A 17 4.42 4.41 1.32
CA TRP A 17 4.15 3.68 2.54
C TRP A 17 3.41 4.57 3.54
N TYR A 18 2.37 4.03 4.16
CA TYR A 18 1.75 4.69 5.31
C TYR A 18 2.68 4.67 6.52
N PHE A 19 2.85 5.80 7.20
CA PHE A 19 3.55 5.92 8.47
C PHE A 19 2.60 6.41 9.56
N ASP A 20 2.61 5.75 10.72
CA ASP A 20 1.84 6.19 11.89
C ASP A 20 2.47 7.42 12.56
N LYS A 21 1.79 7.96 13.58
CA LYS A 21 2.28 9.10 14.39
C LYS A 21 3.60 8.85 15.13
N LYS A 22 4.04 7.60 15.25
CA LYS A 22 5.32 7.22 15.85
C LYS A 22 6.41 7.02 14.79
N GLY A 23 6.11 7.29 13.52
CA GLY A 23 7.04 7.08 12.41
C GLY A 23 7.25 5.62 12.06
N LYS A 24 6.30 4.73 12.38
CA LYS A 24 6.37 3.31 11.99
C LYS A 24 5.49 3.02 10.78
N SER A 25 6.01 2.25 9.82
CA SER A 25 5.24 1.75 8.69
C SER A 25 5.18 0.22 8.69
N ILE A 26 3.97 -0.32 8.84
CA ILE A 26 3.74 -1.77 8.86
C ILE A 26 4.08 -2.38 7.49
N ALA A 27 3.67 -1.73 6.40
CA ALA A 27 3.93 -2.22 5.05
C ALA A 27 5.43 -2.21 4.71
N PHE A 28 6.14 -1.13 5.05
CA PHE A 28 7.58 -1.02 4.81
C PHE A 28 8.38 -2.02 5.64
N ASP A 29 8.05 -2.17 6.93
CA ASP A 29 8.70 -3.18 7.78
C ASP A 29 8.44 -4.59 7.26
N TYR A 30 7.23 -4.87 6.80
CA TYR A 30 6.90 -6.15 6.18
C TYR A 30 7.69 -6.37 4.90
N PHE A 31 7.79 -5.36 4.03
CA PHE A 31 8.57 -5.42 2.80
C PHE A 31 10.04 -5.73 3.07
N LYS A 32 10.68 -5.03 4.01
CA LYS A 32 12.07 -5.27 4.42
C LYS A 32 12.30 -6.68 4.98
N SER A 33 11.28 -7.29 5.57
CA SER A 33 11.37 -8.66 6.11
C SER A 33 11.25 -9.76 5.03
N MET A 34 10.78 -9.43 3.82
CA MET A 34 10.67 -10.38 2.71
C MET A 34 12.03 -10.69 2.08
N ASN A 35 12.15 -11.84 1.42
CA ASN A 35 13.34 -12.11 0.61
C ASN A 35 13.36 -11.28 -0.69
N GLU A 36 14.53 -11.13 -1.28
CA GLU A 36 14.76 -10.30 -2.47
C GLU A 36 13.82 -10.65 -3.64
N LYS A 37 13.63 -11.95 -3.92
CA LYS A 37 12.72 -12.41 -4.99
C LYS A 37 11.28 -11.97 -4.76
N GLN A 38 10.83 -11.91 -3.51
CA GLN A 38 9.49 -11.45 -3.15
C GLN A 38 9.37 -9.93 -3.20
N GLN A 39 10.42 -9.21 -2.77
CA GLN A 39 10.49 -7.76 -2.90
C GLN A 39 10.41 -7.32 -4.36
N LEU A 40 11.17 -7.97 -5.26
CA LEU A 40 11.15 -7.70 -6.70
C LEU A 40 9.74 -7.83 -7.29
N LYS A 41 8.99 -8.87 -6.91
CA LYS A 41 7.60 -9.03 -7.37
C LYS A 41 6.71 -7.85 -6.97
N LEU A 42 6.90 -7.29 -5.77
CA LEU A 42 6.13 -6.12 -5.35
C LEU A 42 6.58 -4.87 -6.11
N ILE A 43 7.89 -4.67 -6.25
CA ILE A 43 8.48 -3.56 -7.01
C ILE A 43 7.98 -3.57 -8.46
N ASP A 44 7.87 -4.74 -9.10
CA ASP A 44 7.33 -4.85 -10.46
C ASP A 44 5.88 -4.40 -10.55
N LEU A 45 5.06 -4.68 -9.52
CA LEU A 45 3.68 -4.20 -9.45
C LEU A 45 3.64 -2.69 -9.22
N PHE A 46 4.49 -2.17 -8.33
CA PHE A 46 4.61 -0.73 -8.09
C PHE A 46 5.05 0.01 -9.35
N ARG A 47 6.04 -0.51 -10.09
CA ARG A 47 6.47 0.06 -11.35
C ARG A 47 5.34 0.09 -12.37
N LEU A 48 4.62 -1.01 -12.53
CA LEU A 48 3.52 -1.10 -13.49
C LEU A 48 2.41 -0.11 -13.14
N MET A 49 1.97 -0.07 -11.88
CA MET A 49 0.93 0.86 -11.45
C MET A 49 1.41 2.31 -11.48
N GLY A 50 2.59 2.60 -10.95
CA GLY A 50 3.12 3.97 -10.89
C GLY A 50 3.46 4.56 -12.26
N SER A 51 3.90 3.73 -13.21
CA SER A 51 4.32 4.23 -14.54
C SER A 51 3.23 4.15 -15.60
N VAL A 52 2.32 3.17 -15.52
CA VAL A 52 1.27 2.93 -16.53
C VAL A 52 -0.12 3.24 -16.00
N GLY A 53 -0.31 3.28 -14.68
CA GLY A 53 -1.60 3.59 -14.05
C GLY A 53 -2.58 2.41 -14.01
N GLU A 54 -2.22 1.25 -14.54
CA GLU A 54 -3.14 0.12 -14.68
C GLU A 54 -2.48 -1.25 -14.47
N ILE A 55 -3.18 -2.13 -13.76
CA ILE A 55 -2.90 -3.57 -13.69
C ILE A 55 -4.21 -4.32 -13.93
N LYS A 56 -4.42 -4.80 -15.17
CA LYS A 56 -5.67 -5.48 -15.58
C LYS A 56 -5.90 -6.83 -14.89
N ASN A 57 -4.83 -7.49 -14.45
CA ASN A 57 -4.92 -8.81 -13.83
C ASN A 57 -5.35 -8.72 -12.35
N LYS A 58 -6.59 -9.16 -12.06
CA LYS A 58 -7.19 -9.18 -10.71
C LYS A 58 -6.47 -10.06 -9.68
N GLU A 59 -5.65 -11.00 -10.14
CA GLU A 59 -4.79 -11.81 -9.27
C GLU A 59 -3.53 -11.08 -8.83
N ARG A 60 -3.17 -9.98 -9.51
CA ARG A 60 -2.02 -9.12 -9.23
C ARG A 60 -2.41 -7.80 -8.56
N PHE A 61 -3.56 -7.24 -8.92
CA PHE A 61 -4.12 -6.05 -8.29
C PHE A 61 -5.65 -6.06 -8.38
N ASN A 62 -6.36 -5.81 -7.28
CA ASN A 62 -7.82 -5.80 -7.31
C ASN A 62 -8.42 -4.85 -6.27
N ASN A 63 -9.65 -4.41 -6.53
CA ASN A 63 -10.50 -3.76 -5.54
C ASN A 63 -11.11 -4.82 -4.61
N GLU A 64 -10.89 -4.67 -3.30
CA GLU A 64 -11.41 -5.56 -2.25
C GLU A 64 -12.65 -4.96 -1.53
N GLY A 65 -13.25 -3.93 -2.12
CA GLY A 65 -14.41 -3.19 -1.64
C GLY A 65 -14.04 -1.98 -0.78
N ASP A 66 -14.99 -1.05 -0.61
CA ASP A 66 -14.85 0.16 0.23
C ASP A 66 -13.64 1.04 -0.12
N LYS A 67 -13.32 1.11 -1.42
CA LYS A 67 -12.16 1.83 -1.97
C LYS A 67 -10.81 1.32 -1.41
N ILE A 68 -10.78 0.11 -0.87
CA ILE A 68 -9.56 -0.60 -0.51
C ILE A 68 -9.17 -1.51 -1.66
N TYR A 69 -7.89 -1.46 -2.02
CA TYR A 69 -7.29 -2.23 -3.08
C TYR A 69 -6.15 -3.07 -2.52
N ALA A 70 -5.69 -4.07 -3.28
CA ALA A 70 -4.60 -4.92 -2.87
C ALA A 70 -3.62 -5.16 -4.02
N PHE A 71 -2.34 -4.83 -3.81
CA PHE A 71 -1.24 -5.41 -4.59
C PHE A 71 -1.01 -6.84 -4.10
N LYS A 72 -0.85 -7.79 -5.03
CA LYS A 72 -0.81 -9.22 -4.75
C LYS A 72 0.48 -9.88 -5.27
N PRO A 73 1.66 -9.51 -4.75
CA PRO A 73 2.88 -10.26 -5.04
C PRO A 73 2.82 -11.62 -4.35
N GLN A 74 2.34 -12.65 -5.06
CA GLN A 74 2.03 -13.95 -4.46
C GLN A 74 3.24 -14.52 -3.67
N PRO A 75 3.01 -14.98 -2.42
CA PRO A 75 1.71 -15.19 -1.75
C PRO A 75 1.20 -14.02 -0.87
N TYR A 76 1.80 -12.83 -0.93
CA TYR A 76 1.44 -11.71 -0.05
C TYR A 76 0.35 -10.81 -0.64
N ARG A 77 -0.29 -10.05 0.25
CA ARG A 77 -1.21 -8.97 -0.09
C ARG A 77 -0.80 -7.70 0.63
N PHE A 78 -0.62 -6.62 -0.12
CA PHE A 78 -0.34 -5.28 0.37
C PHE A 78 -1.59 -4.43 0.14
N LEU A 79 -2.29 -4.06 1.21
CA LEU A 79 -3.52 -3.27 1.11
C LEU A 79 -3.21 -1.80 0.97
N CYS A 80 -3.91 -1.15 0.06
CA CYS A 80 -3.72 0.25 -0.27
C CYS A 80 -5.03 0.95 -0.60
N PHE A 81 -4.96 2.27 -0.73
CA PHE A 81 -6.06 3.09 -1.24
C PHE A 81 -5.49 4.21 -2.12
N PHE A 82 -6.32 4.70 -3.04
CA PHE A 82 -6.00 5.88 -3.85
C PHE A 82 -6.32 7.16 -3.07
N TYR A 83 -5.50 8.18 -3.27
CA TYR A 83 -5.64 9.49 -2.67
C TYR A 83 -5.39 10.60 -3.69
N GLU A 84 -5.78 11.83 -3.33
CA GLU A 84 -5.60 13.03 -4.16
C GLU A 84 -4.13 13.25 -4.54
N GLY A 85 -3.90 13.95 -5.65
CA GLY A 85 -2.56 14.19 -6.18
C GLY A 85 -1.91 12.96 -6.81
N ARG A 86 -2.71 12.00 -7.30
CA ARG A 86 -2.26 10.74 -7.90
C ARG A 86 -1.38 9.91 -6.95
N LYS A 87 -1.83 9.78 -5.70
CA LYS A 87 -1.14 8.99 -4.69
C LYS A 87 -1.82 7.64 -4.47
N ILE A 88 -1.01 6.62 -4.21
CA ILE A 88 -1.47 5.32 -3.71
C ILE A 88 -0.76 5.06 -2.39
N ILE A 89 -1.54 4.96 -1.31
CA ILE A 89 -0.99 4.80 0.04
C ILE A 89 -1.11 3.34 0.47
N VAL A 90 0.02 2.69 0.73
CA VAL A 90 0.12 1.28 1.13
C VAL A 90 0.14 1.19 2.65
N THR A 91 -0.90 0.60 3.22
CA THR A 91 -1.19 0.62 4.66
C THR A 91 -0.44 -0.46 5.43
N HIS A 92 -0.62 -1.72 5.04
CA HIS A 92 -0.02 -2.90 5.67
C HIS A 92 -0.04 -4.08 4.70
N ALA A 93 0.61 -5.16 5.12
CA ALA A 93 0.66 -6.40 4.36
C ALA A 93 0.49 -7.64 5.25
N PHE A 94 0.10 -8.74 4.62
CA PHE A 94 -0.02 -10.04 5.28
C PHE A 94 0.22 -11.20 4.30
N TYR A 95 0.57 -12.35 4.87
CA TYR A 95 0.67 -13.61 4.14
C TYR A 95 -0.74 -14.16 3.88
N LYS A 96 -1.08 -14.43 2.63
CA LYS A 96 -2.39 -14.95 2.26
C LYS A 96 -2.57 -16.37 2.79
N LYS A 97 -3.55 -16.57 3.68
CA LYS A 97 -3.99 -17.89 4.13
C LYS A 97 -5.25 -18.39 3.40
N THR A 98 -6.08 -17.47 2.90
CA THR A 98 -7.37 -17.76 2.26
C THR A 98 -7.55 -16.96 0.97
N GLN A 99 -8.47 -17.39 0.10
CA GLN A 99 -8.75 -16.67 -1.15
C GLN A 99 -9.46 -15.32 -0.92
N LYS A 100 -10.41 -15.25 0.02
CA LYS A 100 -11.10 -14.00 0.37
C LYS A 100 -10.21 -13.09 1.21
N LEU A 101 -10.43 -11.78 1.16
CA LEU A 101 -9.78 -10.84 2.10
C LEU A 101 -10.36 -11.06 3.50
N PRO A 102 -9.54 -11.34 4.53
CA PRO A 102 -10.03 -11.39 5.90
C PRO A 102 -10.61 -10.05 6.35
N LEU A 103 -11.75 -10.08 7.06
CA LEU A 103 -12.48 -8.87 7.46
C LEU A 103 -11.63 -7.94 8.33
N ASN A 104 -10.87 -8.51 9.27
CA ASN A 104 -9.98 -7.78 10.17
C ASN A 104 -8.90 -6.97 9.43
N GLU A 105 -8.32 -7.52 8.36
CA GLU A 105 -7.32 -6.80 7.55
C GLU A 105 -7.98 -5.65 6.77
N LYS A 106 -9.23 -5.85 6.32
CA LYS A 106 -10.00 -4.81 5.64
C LYS A 106 -10.36 -3.65 6.58
N GLU A 107 -10.87 -3.96 7.77
CA GLU A 107 -11.20 -2.96 8.80
C GLU A 107 -9.96 -2.17 9.21
N LYS A 108 -8.81 -2.84 9.35
CA LYS A 108 -7.53 -2.19 9.61
C LYS A 108 -7.14 -1.24 8.49
N ALA A 109 -7.28 -1.63 7.22
CA ALA A 109 -6.99 -0.74 6.09
C ALA A 109 -7.88 0.51 6.10
N LEU A 110 -9.17 0.35 6.40
CA LEU A 110 -10.12 1.47 6.50
C LEU A 110 -9.75 2.41 7.65
N SER A 111 -9.39 1.88 8.82
CA SER A 111 -8.95 2.68 9.96
C SER A 111 -7.68 3.48 9.65
N LEU A 112 -6.68 2.86 9.01
CA LEU A 112 -5.44 3.54 8.62
C LEU A 112 -5.66 4.59 7.52
N LYS A 113 -6.57 4.32 6.58
CA LYS A 113 -7.02 5.30 5.59
C LYS A 113 -7.63 6.54 6.26
N HIS A 114 -8.52 6.34 7.23
CA HIS A 114 -9.15 7.43 7.96
C HIS A 114 -8.13 8.26 8.78
N ASP A 115 -7.17 7.60 9.45
CA ASP A 115 -6.09 8.29 10.16
C ASP A 115 -5.24 9.15 9.20
N TYR A 116 -4.84 8.58 8.06
CA TYR A 116 -4.11 9.30 7.02
C TYR A 116 -4.88 10.55 6.55
N GLU A 117 -6.17 10.40 6.23
CA GLU A 117 -7.02 11.51 5.78
C GLU A 117 -7.13 12.63 6.82
N ILE A 118 -7.28 12.29 8.10
CA ILE A 118 -7.31 13.27 9.19
C ILE A 118 -5.99 14.04 9.28
N ARG A 119 -4.86 13.33 9.24
CA ARG A 119 -3.53 13.93 9.39
C ARG A 119 -3.13 14.79 8.18
N ILE A 120 -3.52 14.38 6.97
CA ILE A 120 -3.37 15.23 5.79
C ILE A 120 -4.19 16.51 5.94
N LYS A 121 -5.46 16.42 6.36
CA LYS A 121 -6.31 17.60 6.57
C LYS A 121 -5.76 18.54 7.65
N ARG A 122 -5.12 17.98 8.69
CA ARG A 122 -4.46 18.74 9.75
C ARG A 122 -3.13 19.35 9.29
N GLY A 123 -2.53 18.81 8.24
CA GLY A 123 -1.25 19.25 7.69
C GLY A 123 -0.02 18.56 8.30
N ASP A 124 -0.20 17.58 9.17
CA ASP A 124 0.89 17.02 10.00
C ASP A 124 1.26 15.56 9.67
N TYR A 125 0.86 15.10 8.49
CA TYR A 125 1.20 13.75 8.07
C TYR A 125 2.67 13.61 7.65
N TYR A 126 3.19 14.59 6.91
CA TYR A 126 4.55 14.60 6.37
C TYR A 126 5.56 15.34 7.26
N ASP A 127 5.10 15.97 8.33
CA ASP A 127 5.92 16.63 9.35
C ASP A 127 6.76 15.64 10.18
#